data_AF-A0A3B1AE04-F1
#
_entry.id   AF-A0A3B1AE04-F1
#
_cell.length_a   1.000
_cell.length_b   1.000
_cell.length_c   1.000
_cell.angle_alpha   90.00
_cell.angle_beta   90.00
_cell.angle_gamma   90.00
#
_symmetry.space_group_name_H-M   'P 1'
#
loop_
_entity.id
_entity.type
_entity.pdbx_description
1 polymer ?
#
loop_
_entity_poly.entity_id
_entity_poly.type
_entity_poly.pdbx_seq_one_letter_code
_entity_poly.pdbx_strand_id
1 'polypeptide(L)'
;MLTVQTITAFEDNYIWLIRHPDQPHVVIVDPGDATPVIAAITAQSLKPVAILITHHHWDHVGGIEDLLARWPMPVYGPARETIPHISQPLTENNH
;
A
#
# COMPACT_ATOMS: atom_id res chain seq x y z
N MET A 1 4.60 19.34 -4.15
CA MET A 1 5.45 18.29 -4.75
C MET A 1 5.23 17.01 -3.95
N LEU A 2 5.16 15.84 -4.58
CA LEU A 2 5.02 14.58 -3.85
C LEU A 2 6.38 14.08 -3.35
N THR A 3 6.37 13.38 -2.23
CA THR A 3 7.52 12.65 -1.67
C THR A 3 7.27 11.16 -1.77
N VAL A 4 8.32 10.42 -2.10
CA VAL A 4 8.33 8.96 -2.15
C VAL A 4 9.34 8.47 -1.12
N GLN A 5 8.90 7.66 -0.17
CA GLN A 5 9.73 6.99 0.81
C GLN A 5 9.73 5.49 0.54
N THR A 6 10.90 4.86 0.59
CA THR A 6 11.06 3.42 0.55
C THR A 6 11.05 2.82 1.95
N ILE A 7 10.47 1.63 2.06
CA ILE A 7 10.56 0.73 3.19
C ILE A 7 11.10 -0.59 2.65
N THR A 8 12.24 -1.03 3.15
CA THR A 8 12.81 -2.35 2.82
C THR A 8 11.94 -3.44 3.42
N ALA A 9 11.59 -4.45 2.62
CA ALA A 9 10.89 -5.66 3.05
C ALA A 9 11.61 -6.89 2.50
N PHE A 10 11.55 -8.00 3.24
CA PHE A 10 12.25 -9.24 2.90
C PHE A 10 13.75 -9.02 2.59
N GLU A 11 14.28 -9.66 1.55
CA GLU A 11 15.70 -9.54 1.16
C GLU A 11 15.93 -8.40 0.16
N ASP A 12 15.03 -8.19 -0.80
CA ASP A 12 15.22 -7.27 -1.92
C ASP A 12 13.95 -6.51 -2.36
N ASN A 13 12.82 -6.65 -1.65
CA ASN A 13 11.60 -5.94 -1.96
C ASN A 13 11.57 -4.52 -1.36
N TYR A 14 10.85 -3.64 -2.03
CA TYR A 14 10.53 -2.30 -1.54
C TYR A 14 9.02 -2.09 -1.48
N ILE A 15 8.57 -1.65 -0.32
CA ILE A 15 7.24 -1.08 -0.12
C ILE A 15 7.38 0.44 -0.23
N TRP A 16 6.46 1.10 -0.94
CA TRP A 16 6.55 2.54 -1.17
C TRP A 16 5.46 3.29 -0.41
N LEU A 17 5.86 4.38 0.24
CA LEU A 17 4.96 5.37 0.82
C LEU A 17 4.98 6.64 -0.03
N ILE A 18 3.85 6.98 -0.63
CA ILE A 18 3.69 8.17 -1.47
C ILE A 18 2.79 9.17 -0.76
N ARG A 19 3.28 10.39 -0.54
CA ARG A 19 2.53 11.43 0.16
C ARG A 19 2.88 12.85 -0.28
N HIS A 20 2.04 13.81 0.08
CA HIS A 20 2.43 15.22 0.10
C HIS A 20 3.19 15.50 1.42
N PRO A 21 4.32 16.25 1.43
CA PRO A 21 5.14 16.44 2.63
C PRO A 21 4.37 17.12 3.77
N ASP A 22 3.50 18.07 3.43
CA ASP A 22 2.74 18.88 4.38
C ASP A 22 1.38 18.27 4.79
N GLN A 23 1.08 17.05 4.34
CA GLN A 23 -0.17 16.37 4.68
C GLN A 23 0.11 15.01 5.33
N PRO A 24 -0.77 14.56 6.25
CA PRO A 24 -0.59 13.27 6.88
C PRO A 24 -0.99 12.11 5.97
N HIS A 25 -1.73 12.37 4.88
CA HIS A 25 -2.26 11.32 4.01
C HIS A 25 -1.14 10.60 3.24
N VAL A 26 -1.18 9.27 3.26
CA VAL A 26 -0.21 8.42 2.57
C VAL A 26 -0.88 7.29 1.81
N VAL A 27 -0.38 7.05 0.59
CA VAL A 27 -0.70 5.87 -0.21
C VAL A 27 0.42 4.85 -0.02
N ILE A 28 0.05 3.59 0.17
CA ILE A 28 0.95 2.46 0.34
C ILE A 28 0.96 1.65 -0.96
N VAL A 29 2.14 1.30 -1.47
CA VAL A 29 2.28 0.49 -2.68
C VAL A 29 2.92 -0.84 -2.33
N ASP A 30 2.29 -1.94 -2.74
CA ASP A 30 2.75 -3.33 -2.60
C ASP A 30 3.19 -3.73 -1.18
N PRO A 31 2.32 -3.61 -0.16
CA PRO A 31 2.67 -3.99 1.20
C PRO A 31 2.73 -5.51 1.37
N GLY A 32 3.85 -6.13 0.98
CA GLY A 32 4.12 -7.56 1.22
C GLY A 32 4.19 -7.94 2.70
N ASP A 33 4.64 -7.01 3.54
CA ASP A 33 4.70 -7.14 5.00
C ASP A 33 4.09 -5.89 5.65
N ALA A 34 3.10 -6.09 6.52
CA ALA A 34 2.44 -5.00 7.23
C ALA A 34 3.32 -4.39 8.34
N THR A 35 4.23 -5.18 8.92
CA THR A 35 5.01 -4.81 10.10
C THR A 35 5.82 -3.53 9.92
N PRO A 36 6.71 -3.42 8.90
CA PRO A 36 7.51 -2.22 8.72
C PRO A 36 6.67 -1.02 8.24
N VAL A 37 5.54 -1.28 7.57
CA VAL A 37 4.59 -0.26 7.13
C VAL A 37 3.88 0.37 8.32
N ILE A 38 3.35 -0.44 9.23
CA ILE A 38 2.71 0.01 10.48
C ILE A 38 3.69 0.83 11.31
N ALA A 39 4.94 0.36 11.42
CA ALA A 39 5.99 1.08 12.15
C ALA A 39 6.24 2.48 11.56
N ALA A 40 6.40 2.58 10.24
CA ALA A 40 6.64 3.85 9.55
C ALA A 40 5.44 4.82 9.68
N ILE A 41 4.22 4.34 9.47
CA ILE A 41 2.99 5.13 9.61
C ILE A 41 2.85 5.67 11.03
N THR A 42 3.08 4.82 12.04
CA THR A 42 2.95 5.19 13.44
C THR A 42 4.02 6.20 13.86
N ALA A 43 5.29 5.96 13.50
CA ALA A 43 6.40 6.84 13.86
C ALA A 43 6.26 8.25 13.27
N GLN A 44 5.68 8.36 12.08
CA GLN A 44 5.51 9.63 11.37
C GLN A 44 4.10 10.24 11.55
N SER A 45 3.22 9.60 12.33
CA SER A 45 1.82 10.03 12.52
C SER A 45 1.07 10.21 11.19
N LEU A 46 1.30 9.32 10.23
CA LEU A 46 0.64 9.35 8.93
C LEU A 46 -0.77 8.75 9.01
N LYS A 47 -1.59 9.08 8.02
CA LYS A 47 -2.96 8.59 7.82
C LYS A 47 -3.01 7.84 6.49
N PRO A 48 -3.01 6.49 6.51
CA PRO A 48 -3.18 5.69 5.30
C PRO A 48 -4.53 5.99 4.65
N VAL A 49 -4.54 6.20 3.34
CA VAL A 49 -5.77 6.52 2.58
C VAL A 49 -6.06 5.54 1.45
N ALA A 50 -5.07 4.79 0.97
CA ALA A 50 -5.25 3.76 -0.05
C ALA A 50 -4.06 2.80 -0.08
N ILE A 51 -4.32 1.59 -0.58
CA ILE A 51 -3.30 0.64 -1.02
C ILE A 51 -3.36 0.52 -2.55
N LEU A 52 -2.20 0.56 -3.21
CA LEU A 52 -2.05 0.23 -4.63
C LEU A 52 -1.27 -1.09 -4.74
N ILE A 53 -1.81 -2.04 -5.49
CA ILE A 53 -1.17 -3.32 -5.77
C ILE A 53 -0.80 -3.42 -7.24
N THR A 54 0.44 -3.84 -7.52
CA THR A 54 0.94 -4.04 -8.88
C THR A 54 0.53 -5.38 -9.46
N HIS A 55 0.64 -6.47 -8.69
CA HIS A 55 0.32 -7.85 -9.08
C HIS A 55 0.12 -8.77 -7.86
N HIS A 56 -0.32 -10.01 -8.09
CA HIS A 56 -0.78 -10.95 -7.06
C HIS A 56 0.28 -11.72 -6.24
N HIS A 57 1.59 -11.52 -6.47
CA HIS A 57 2.59 -12.28 -5.73
C HIS A 57 2.56 -11.94 -4.22
N TRP A 58 2.84 -12.95 -3.41
CA TRP A 58 2.65 -12.90 -1.95
C TRP A 58 3.48 -11.80 -1.28
N ASP A 59 4.67 -11.52 -1.80
CA ASP A 59 5.61 -10.48 -1.37
C ASP A 59 5.15 -9.06 -1.74
N HIS A 60 4.03 -8.91 -2.43
CA HIS A 60 3.36 -7.63 -2.72
C HIS A 60 2.00 -7.49 -2.01
N VAL A 61 1.36 -8.60 -1.64
CA VAL A 61 -0.02 -8.60 -1.10
C VAL A 61 -0.14 -9.10 0.35
N GLY A 62 0.93 -9.68 0.90
CA GLY A 62 0.88 -10.41 2.18
C GLY A 62 0.48 -9.57 3.39
N GLY A 63 0.73 -8.26 3.38
CA GLY A 63 0.39 -7.35 4.46
C GLY A 63 -0.98 -6.67 4.35
N ILE A 64 -1.76 -6.92 3.30
CA ILE A 64 -3.01 -6.19 3.04
C ILE A 64 -4.03 -6.40 4.17
N GLU A 65 -4.25 -7.65 4.60
CA GLU A 65 -5.28 -7.99 5.60
C GLU A 65 -5.00 -7.27 6.94
N ASP A 66 -3.77 -7.35 7.43
CA ASP A 66 -3.34 -6.71 8.69
C ASP A 66 -3.43 -5.18 8.63
N LEU A 67 -3.11 -4.59 7.47
CA LEU A 67 -3.25 -3.14 7.28
C LEU A 67 -4.72 -2.71 7.29
N LEU A 68 -5.61 -3.47 6.64
CA LEU A 68 -7.04 -3.19 6.61
C LEU A 68 -7.72 -3.39 7.96
N ALA A 69 -7.25 -4.36 8.75
CA ALA A 69 -7.72 -4.57 10.12
C ALA A 69 -7.47 -3.36 11.01
N ARG A 70 -6.40 -2.58 10.73
CA ARG A 70 -6.02 -1.39 11.50
C ARG A 70 -6.54 -0.09 10.91
N TRP A 71 -6.57 0.01 9.58
CA TRP A 71 -7.05 1.17 8.83
C TRP A 71 -7.90 0.71 7.64
N PRO A 72 -9.24 0.73 7.77
CA PRO A 72 -10.13 0.47 6.64
C PRO A 72 -9.91 1.51 5.54
N MET A 73 -9.47 1.08 4.37
CA MET A 73 -9.17 1.94 3.23
C MET A 73 -9.36 1.19 1.90
N PRO A 74 -9.55 1.89 0.77
CA PRO A 74 -9.65 1.25 -0.53
C PRO A 74 -8.31 0.59 -0.94
N VAL A 75 -8.42 -0.62 -1.46
CA VAL A 75 -7.36 -1.33 -2.18
C VAL A 75 -7.66 -1.29 -3.67
N TYR A 76 -6.70 -0.75 -4.43
CA TYR A 76 -6.72 -0.68 -5.89
C TYR A 76 -5.73 -1.70 -6.45
N GLY A 77 -6.09 -2.34 -7.56
CA GLY A 77 -5.20 -3.26 -8.26
C GLY A 77 -5.77 -3.76 -9.59
N PRO A 78 -5.02 -4.52 -10.38
CA PRO A 78 -5.45 -5.04 -11.68
C PRO A 78 -6.74 -5.86 -11.58
N ALA A 79 -7.75 -5.48 -12.37
CA ALA A 79 -9.06 -6.15 -12.41
C ALA A 79 -9.01 -7.60 -12.91
N ARG A 80 -7.92 -7.99 -13.56
CA ARG A 80 -7.74 -9.32 -14.17
C ARG A 80 -6.85 -10.26 -13.34
N GLU A 81 -6.43 -9.84 -12.16
CA GLU A 81 -5.65 -10.66 -11.24
C GLU A 81 -6.43 -10.99 -9.98
N THR A 82 -6.09 -12.13 -9.36
CA THR A 82 -6.69 -12.53 -8.09
C THR A 82 -5.84 -11.98 -6.96
N ILE A 83 -6.14 -10.75 -6.54
CA ILE A 83 -5.48 -10.06 -5.42
C ILE A 83 -6.46 -10.00 -4.25
N PRO A 84 -6.01 -10.35 -3.03
CA PRO A 84 -6.88 -10.33 -1.86
C PRO A 84 -7.34 -8.91 -1.55
N HIS A 85 -8.60 -8.79 -1.11
CA HIS A 85 -9.22 -7.54 -0.66
C HIS A 85 -9.28 -6.38 -1.68
N ILE A 86 -9.11 -6.62 -3.00
CA ILE A 86 -9.39 -5.58 -4.00
C ILE A 86 -10.80 -5.04 -3.81
N SER A 87 -10.88 -3.74 -3.55
CA SER A 87 -12.13 -2.99 -3.45
C SER A 87 -12.39 -2.12 -4.68
N GLN A 88 -11.34 -1.80 -5.43
CA GLN A 88 -11.36 -0.94 -6.61
C GLN A 88 -10.55 -1.61 -7.73
N PRO A 89 -11.13 -2.58 -8.46
CA PRO A 89 -10.45 -3.25 -9.57
C PRO A 89 -10.25 -2.27 -10.74
N LEU A 90 -9.05 -2.25 -11.31
CA LEU A 90 -8.66 -1.33 -12.37
C LEU A 90 -8.31 -2.04 -13.69
N THR A 91 -8.80 -1.49 -14.80
CA THR A 91 -8.40 -1.74 -16.17
C THR A 91 -7.76 -0.50 -16.78
N GLU A 92 -7.18 -0.65 -17.97
CA GLU A 92 -6.72 0.50 -18.76
C GLU A 92 -7.84 1.54 -18.93
N ASN A 93 -7.49 2.83 -18.84
CA ASN A 93 -8.40 3.98 -18.95
C ASN A 93 -9.46 4.13 -17.85
N ASN A 94 -9.24 3.57 -16.65
CA ASN A 94 -10.00 4.02 -15.48
C ASN A 94 -9.52 5.40 -15.01
N HIS A 95 -10.47 6.30 -14.72
CA HIS A 95 -10.28 7.68 -14.31
C HIS A 95 -10.81 7.91 -12.89
#